data_AF-A0AA38ZS44-F1
#
_entry.id   AF-A0AA38ZS44-F1
#
_cell.length_a   1.000
_cell.length_b   1.000
_cell.length_c   1.000
_cell.angle_alpha   90.00
_cell.angle_beta   90.00
_cell.angle_gamma   90.00
#
_symmetry.space_group_name_H-M   'P 1'
#
loop_
_entity.id
_entity.type
_entity.pdbx_description
1 polymer ?
#
loop_
_entity_poly.entity_id
_entity_poly.type
_entity_poly.pdbx_seq_one_letter_code
_entity_poly.pdbx_strand_id
1 'polypeptide(L)'
;MESEAQPDKDIGSQGLRKRILQMGHSWLTPFPGDEVQVHYSGRVEGGAYFDSSRDRGAPFWFKLGQCEVIKGWEEGVATMKKGERAIFTIPPDLAYGETGLPPLIPPNSTLIYDIEMLSWNTIRDLTGDGGILKKIMTEGEGWATPKDGDEVLVKYEVRLENGTEVSKCDEGSEFHLGDDLPCPAISKAVKTMRRGEKAELSVRFSYGFIQIGNEVTRTDGAIRPNSNLIIYLELISWKSVIDIMGDKKVLKKIMKVGEGFDRPSEGSLAKVAYIGKLENGTVFERKGSREEPLELLCFEEQINEGLDRAIMTMRKGEQALVTVQADGHEVSGMVSANSLHHYEVELIDFTKEPPFWKMENHEKLEACERKKHDGNMLFKAGKFWRASKKYEKEIYLE
;
A
#
# COMPACT_ATOMS: atom_id res chain seq x y z
N MET A 1 -9.20 -40.46 -13.35
CA MET A 1 -9.72 -39.60 -14.44
C MET A 1 -8.50 -39.04 -15.14
N GLU A 2 -8.12 -39.63 -16.27
CA GLU A 2 -7.11 -39.05 -17.15
C GLU A 2 -7.67 -37.71 -17.65
N SER A 3 -6.96 -36.62 -17.39
CA SER A 3 -7.34 -35.30 -17.90
C SER A 3 -7.20 -35.32 -19.42
N GLU A 4 -8.31 -35.16 -20.14
CA GLU A 4 -8.27 -34.98 -21.60
C GLU A 4 -7.34 -33.81 -21.93
N ALA A 5 -6.25 -34.13 -22.63
CA ALA A 5 -5.31 -33.11 -23.10
C ALA A 5 -6.05 -32.12 -23.99
N GLN A 6 -5.89 -30.83 -23.71
CA GLN A 6 -6.55 -29.80 -24.51
C GLN A 6 -5.96 -29.75 -25.92
N PRO A 7 -6.72 -29.28 -26.94
CA PRO A 7 -6.19 -29.10 -28.27
C PRO A 7 -5.04 -28.09 -28.29
N ASP A 8 -4.18 -28.19 -29.31
CA ASP A 8 -3.12 -27.20 -29.56
C ASP A 8 -3.73 -25.82 -29.75
N LYS A 9 -3.14 -24.83 -29.09
CA LYS A 9 -3.47 -23.43 -29.26
C LYS A 9 -2.24 -22.66 -29.73
N ASP A 10 -2.40 -21.84 -30.76
CA ASP A 10 -1.36 -20.93 -31.21
C ASP A 10 -1.13 -19.80 -30.17
N ILE A 11 0.14 -19.46 -29.99
CA ILE A 11 0.62 -18.32 -29.23
C ILE A 11 1.27 -17.37 -30.24
N GLY A 12 0.80 -16.12 -30.29
CA GLY A 12 1.26 -15.16 -31.28
C GLY A 12 0.93 -15.58 -32.72
N SER A 13 1.70 -15.04 -33.68
CA SER A 13 1.52 -15.29 -35.12
C SER A 13 2.68 -16.08 -35.73
N GLN A 14 3.72 -16.40 -34.96
CA GLN A 14 4.97 -17.00 -35.45
C GLN A 14 4.98 -18.53 -35.38
N GLY A 15 3.84 -19.17 -35.15
CA GLY A 15 3.69 -20.63 -35.17
C GLY A 15 4.09 -21.35 -33.88
N LEU A 16 4.29 -20.63 -32.77
CA LEU A 16 4.42 -21.23 -31.45
C LEU A 16 3.09 -21.86 -31.05
N ARG A 17 3.10 -23.14 -30.70
CA ARG A 17 1.90 -23.86 -30.25
C ARG A 17 2.05 -24.38 -28.84
N LYS A 18 0.96 -24.36 -28.08
CA LYS A 18 0.87 -24.84 -26.70
C LYS A 18 -0.25 -25.86 -26.57
N ARG A 19 0.05 -26.99 -25.93
CA ARG A 19 -0.91 -28.03 -25.52
C ARG A 19 -0.88 -28.19 -24.02
N ILE A 20 -1.99 -27.91 -23.33
CA ILE A 20 -2.06 -28.09 -21.88
C ILE A 20 -2.27 -29.58 -21.57
N LEU A 21 -1.34 -30.16 -20.82
CA LEU A 21 -1.44 -31.51 -20.29
C LEU A 21 -2.06 -31.53 -18.89
N GLN A 22 -1.76 -30.51 -18.08
CA GLN A 22 -2.30 -30.33 -16.74
C GLN A 22 -2.63 -28.86 -16.52
N MET A 23 -3.84 -28.60 -16.02
CA MET A 23 -4.28 -27.26 -15.65
C MET A 23 -3.54 -26.75 -14.42
N GLY A 24 -3.11 -25.49 -14.48
CA GLY A 24 -2.65 -24.79 -13.29
C GLY A 24 -3.79 -24.51 -12.31
N HIS A 25 -3.44 -24.27 -11.04
CA HIS A 25 -4.39 -24.05 -9.96
C HIS A 25 -4.65 -22.56 -9.67
N SER A 26 -3.95 -21.66 -10.38
CA SER A 26 -4.08 -20.20 -10.26
C SER A 26 -4.55 -19.57 -11.56
N TRP A 27 -5.18 -18.40 -11.48
CA TRP A 27 -5.54 -17.58 -12.64
C TRP A 27 -4.41 -16.66 -13.10
N LEU A 28 -3.39 -16.48 -12.27
CA LEU A 28 -2.25 -15.60 -12.54
C LEU A 28 -1.22 -16.26 -13.44
N THR A 29 -0.52 -15.43 -14.19
CA THR A 29 0.65 -15.77 -15.02
C THR A 29 1.82 -14.85 -14.64
N PRO A 30 3.08 -15.27 -14.83
CA PRO A 30 4.23 -14.43 -14.53
C PRO A 30 4.32 -13.22 -15.48
N PHE A 31 4.89 -12.12 -15.00
CA PHE A 31 5.17 -10.92 -15.79
C PHE A 31 6.67 -10.80 -16.13
N PRO A 32 7.04 -10.02 -17.16
CA PRO A 32 8.44 -9.70 -17.41
C PRO A 32 9.12 -9.13 -16.15
N GLY A 33 10.28 -9.68 -15.79
CA GLY A 33 11.03 -9.42 -14.56
C GLY A 33 10.87 -10.53 -13.51
N ASP A 34 9.77 -11.27 -13.52
CA ASP A 34 9.54 -12.36 -12.56
C ASP A 34 10.56 -13.48 -12.74
N GLU A 35 10.98 -14.05 -11.61
CA GLU A 35 11.91 -15.18 -11.58
C GLU A 35 11.09 -16.47 -11.54
N VAL A 36 11.01 -17.16 -12.68
CA VAL A 36 10.15 -18.34 -12.87
C VAL A 36 10.92 -19.63 -12.58
N GLN A 37 10.22 -20.60 -12.01
CA GLN A 37 10.74 -21.92 -11.67
C GLN A 37 10.00 -23.00 -12.45
N VAL A 38 10.73 -23.76 -13.27
CA VAL A 38 10.14 -24.80 -14.12
C VAL A 38 10.88 -26.12 -14.04
N HIS A 39 10.13 -27.20 -14.22
CA HIS A 39 10.70 -28.44 -14.73
C HIS A 39 10.49 -28.54 -16.23
N TYR A 40 11.44 -29.11 -16.97
CA TYR A 40 11.29 -29.29 -18.40
C TYR A 40 12.03 -30.51 -18.94
N SER A 41 11.61 -30.93 -20.14
CA SER A 41 12.35 -31.83 -21.01
C SER A 41 12.20 -31.37 -22.47
N GLY A 42 13.33 -31.22 -23.17
CA GLY A 42 13.42 -30.73 -24.54
C GLY A 42 13.93 -31.79 -25.51
N ARG A 43 13.29 -31.87 -26.68
CA ARG A 43 13.70 -32.73 -27.80
C ARG A 43 13.51 -32.04 -29.14
N VAL A 44 14.26 -32.48 -30.15
CA VAL A 44 13.98 -32.11 -31.54
C VAL A 44 12.71 -32.86 -31.98
N GLU A 45 11.86 -32.24 -32.77
CA GLU A 45 10.66 -32.90 -33.30
C GLU A 45 11.03 -34.17 -34.07
N GLY A 46 10.43 -35.31 -33.70
CA GLY A 46 10.78 -36.63 -34.26
C GLY A 46 12.14 -37.20 -33.83
N GLY A 47 12.91 -36.46 -33.01
CA GLY A 47 14.24 -36.84 -32.54
C GLY A 47 14.30 -37.24 -31.06
N ALA A 48 15.52 -37.45 -30.58
CA ALA A 48 15.81 -37.76 -29.18
C ALA A 48 15.74 -36.52 -28.28
N TYR A 49 15.55 -36.75 -26.97
CA TYR A 49 15.72 -35.72 -25.95
C TYR A 49 17.17 -35.27 -25.91
N PHE A 50 17.39 -33.97 -25.87
CA PHE A 50 18.73 -33.38 -25.78
C PHE A 50 18.98 -32.72 -24.42
N ASP A 51 17.93 -32.35 -23.69
CA ASP A 51 18.05 -31.69 -22.39
C ASP A 51 16.83 -31.91 -21.48
N SER A 52 17.04 -32.02 -20.17
CA SER A 52 15.99 -32.26 -19.18
C SER A 52 16.45 -31.79 -17.80
N SER A 53 15.66 -30.94 -17.14
CA SER A 53 15.95 -30.56 -15.75
C SER A 53 15.61 -31.66 -14.76
N ARG A 54 14.73 -32.60 -15.15
CA ARG A 54 14.38 -33.77 -14.34
C ARG A 54 15.54 -34.74 -14.23
N ASP A 55 16.30 -34.91 -15.32
CA ASP A 55 17.48 -35.79 -15.36
C ASP A 55 18.61 -35.24 -14.49
N ARG A 56 18.67 -33.91 -14.34
CA ARG A 56 19.57 -33.22 -13.40
C ARG A 56 19.10 -33.24 -11.95
N GLY A 57 17.86 -33.65 -11.69
CA GLY A 57 17.29 -33.71 -10.35
C GLY A 57 16.97 -32.36 -9.70
N ALA A 58 17.02 -31.24 -10.44
CA ALA A 58 16.76 -29.90 -9.90
C ALA A 58 15.96 -29.04 -10.89
N PRO A 59 15.00 -28.22 -10.41
CA PRO A 59 14.29 -27.26 -11.24
C PRO A 59 15.22 -26.23 -11.88
N PHE A 60 14.78 -25.65 -12.99
CA PHE A 60 15.47 -24.57 -13.68
C PHE A 60 14.81 -23.21 -13.35
N TRP A 61 15.64 -22.22 -13.03
CA TRP A 61 15.24 -20.86 -12.72
C TRP A 61 15.74 -19.91 -13.79
N PHE A 62 14.89 -18.98 -14.23
CA PHE A 62 15.29 -17.89 -15.12
C PHE A 62 14.40 -16.66 -14.93
N LYS A 63 14.86 -15.49 -15.39
CA LYS A 63 14.08 -14.25 -15.37
C LYS A 63 13.34 -14.07 -16.68
N LEU A 64 12.01 -13.99 -16.58
CA LEU A 64 11.14 -13.80 -17.74
C LEU A 64 11.36 -12.41 -18.35
N GLY A 65 11.41 -12.31 -19.67
CA GLY A 65 11.57 -11.07 -20.43
C GLY A 65 12.99 -10.50 -20.45
N GLN A 66 14.00 -11.25 -19.98
CA GLN A 66 15.40 -10.84 -19.98
C GLN A 66 16.26 -11.56 -21.04
N CYS A 67 15.63 -12.34 -21.92
CA CYS A 67 16.30 -13.09 -22.99
C CYS A 67 17.34 -14.09 -22.45
N GLU A 68 17.10 -14.65 -21.25
CA GLU A 68 17.93 -15.71 -20.67
C GLU A 68 17.65 -17.07 -21.31
N VAL A 69 16.51 -17.20 -21.99
CA VAL A 69 16.05 -18.41 -22.69
C VAL A 69 15.66 -18.08 -24.13
N ILE A 70 15.39 -19.12 -24.95
CA ILE A 70 14.94 -18.93 -26.33
C ILE A 70 13.59 -18.19 -26.39
N LYS A 71 13.34 -17.45 -27.47
CA LYS A 71 12.14 -16.61 -27.61
C LYS A 71 10.83 -17.37 -27.41
N GLY A 72 10.75 -18.62 -27.88
CA GLY A 72 9.57 -19.46 -27.70
C GLY A 72 9.29 -19.79 -26.23
N TRP A 73 10.31 -19.83 -25.37
CA TRP A 73 10.13 -19.94 -23.93
C TRP A 73 9.65 -18.63 -23.32
N GLU A 74 10.24 -17.49 -23.72
CA GLU A 74 9.81 -16.16 -23.26
C GLU A 74 8.31 -15.93 -23.52
N GLU A 75 7.85 -16.27 -24.73
CA GLU A 75 6.44 -16.14 -25.10
C GLU A 75 5.56 -17.23 -24.48
N GLY A 76 6.02 -18.48 -24.49
CA GLY A 76 5.24 -19.63 -24.02
C GLY A 76 5.03 -19.65 -22.51
N VAL A 77 6.10 -19.47 -21.74
CA VAL A 77 6.09 -19.53 -20.27
C VAL A 77 5.30 -18.37 -19.67
N ALA A 78 5.31 -17.20 -20.32
CA ALA A 78 4.46 -16.05 -19.94
C ALA A 78 2.95 -16.37 -19.95
N THR A 79 2.52 -17.42 -20.67
CA THR A 79 1.10 -17.85 -20.71
C THR A 79 0.77 -18.93 -19.68
N MET A 80 1.75 -19.45 -18.95
CA MET A 80 1.56 -20.57 -18.02
C MET A 80 1.06 -20.11 -16.66
N LYS A 81 0.17 -20.91 -16.07
CA LYS A 81 -0.31 -20.76 -14.71
C LYS A 81 0.51 -21.58 -13.73
N LYS A 82 0.47 -21.24 -12.44
CA LYS A 82 1.14 -22.02 -11.38
C LYS A 82 0.59 -23.45 -11.33
N GLY A 83 1.47 -24.45 -11.38
CA GLY A 83 1.14 -25.88 -11.41
C GLY A 83 0.72 -26.41 -12.79
N GLU A 84 0.75 -25.57 -13.83
CA GLU A 84 0.42 -25.99 -15.19
C GLU A 84 1.56 -26.82 -15.80
N ARG A 85 1.22 -27.88 -16.52
CA ARG A 85 2.16 -28.59 -17.40
C ARG A 85 1.66 -28.54 -18.83
N ALA A 86 2.53 -28.12 -19.75
CA ALA A 86 2.18 -27.97 -21.16
C ALA A 86 3.31 -28.41 -22.07
N ILE A 87 2.93 -28.91 -23.25
CA ILE A 87 3.85 -29.14 -24.36
C ILE A 87 3.86 -27.90 -25.24
N PHE A 88 5.05 -27.40 -25.54
CA PHE A 88 5.29 -26.33 -26.49
C PHE A 88 5.95 -26.89 -27.75
N THR A 89 5.38 -26.59 -28.90
CA THR A 89 6.00 -26.81 -30.21
C THR A 89 6.55 -25.48 -30.70
N ILE A 90 7.87 -25.36 -30.71
CA ILE A 90 8.59 -24.11 -30.94
C ILE A 90 9.26 -24.17 -32.32
N PRO A 91 8.85 -23.32 -33.27
CA PRO A 91 9.48 -23.26 -34.59
C PRO A 91 10.90 -22.70 -34.53
N PRO A 92 11.74 -22.95 -35.56
CA PRO A 92 13.16 -22.61 -35.54
C PRO A 92 13.44 -21.12 -35.26
N ASP A 93 12.63 -20.21 -35.80
CA ASP A 93 12.77 -18.75 -35.65
C ASP A 93 12.60 -18.27 -34.20
N LEU A 94 11.90 -19.06 -33.38
CA LEU A 94 11.71 -18.84 -31.94
C LEU A 94 12.63 -19.71 -31.08
N ALA A 95 13.52 -20.49 -31.71
CA ALA A 95 14.49 -21.37 -31.09
C ALA A 95 15.93 -20.95 -31.49
N TYR A 96 16.67 -21.84 -32.18
CA TYR A 96 18.08 -21.64 -32.56
C TYR A 96 18.28 -21.31 -34.05
N GLY A 97 17.19 -21.13 -34.80
CA GLY A 97 17.20 -20.70 -36.21
C GLY A 97 18.04 -21.56 -37.15
N GLU A 98 18.55 -20.94 -38.22
CA GLU A 98 19.34 -21.58 -39.27
C GLU A 98 20.69 -22.11 -38.78
N THR A 99 21.20 -21.62 -37.65
CA THR A 99 22.49 -22.08 -37.11
C THR A 99 22.34 -23.35 -36.28
N GLY A 100 21.22 -23.51 -35.58
CA GLY A 100 21.05 -24.57 -34.59
C GLY A 100 21.96 -24.38 -33.37
N LEU A 101 22.19 -25.46 -32.62
CA LEU A 101 23.14 -25.55 -31.51
C LEU A 101 23.96 -26.85 -31.63
N PRO A 102 24.94 -26.92 -32.54
CA PRO A 102 25.72 -28.14 -32.75
C PRO A 102 26.50 -28.57 -31.49
N PRO A 103 26.67 -29.88 -31.23
CA PRO A 103 26.14 -31.01 -31.99
C PRO A 103 24.71 -31.42 -31.59
N LEU A 104 24.10 -30.74 -30.61
CA LEU A 104 22.84 -31.17 -29.98
C LEU A 104 21.60 -30.88 -30.83
N ILE A 105 21.55 -29.70 -31.45
CA ILE A 105 20.37 -29.22 -32.19
C ILE A 105 20.81 -28.86 -33.62
N PRO A 106 20.31 -29.56 -34.64
CA PRO A 106 20.59 -29.23 -36.03
C PRO A 106 20.03 -27.84 -36.44
N PRO A 107 20.59 -27.23 -37.50
CA PRO A 107 19.97 -26.11 -38.23
C PRO A 107 18.47 -26.30 -38.48
N ASN A 108 17.69 -25.21 -38.35
CA ASN A 108 16.26 -25.17 -38.70
C ASN A 108 15.38 -26.24 -37.99
N SER A 109 15.73 -26.60 -36.76
CA SER A 109 15.00 -27.61 -36.00
C SER A 109 13.79 -27.03 -35.26
N THR A 110 12.62 -27.65 -35.43
CA THR A 110 11.47 -27.46 -34.54
C THR A 110 11.72 -28.19 -33.23
N LEU A 111 11.51 -27.51 -32.10
CA LEU A 111 11.72 -28.08 -30.77
C LEU A 111 10.39 -28.40 -30.10
N ILE A 112 10.36 -29.52 -29.37
CA ILE A 112 9.24 -29.90 -28.50
C ILE A 112 9.73 -29.82 -27.05
N TYR A 113 9.10 -28.96 -26.27
CA TYR A 113 9.38 -28.82 -24.84
C TYR A 113 8.16 -29.21 -24.02
N ASP A 114 8.33 -30.15 -23.10
CA ASP A 114 7.37 -30.41 -22.02
C ASP A 114 7.81 -29.60 -20.81
N ILE A 115 7.02 -28.60 -20.42
CA ILE A 115 7.34 -27.65 -19.34
C ILE A 115 6.27 -27.74 -18.27
N GLU A 116 6.70 -27.84 -17.01
CA GLU A 116 5.87 -27.77 -15.82
C GLU A 116 6.23 -26.52 -15.02
N MET A 117 5.27 -25.61 -14.88
CA MET A 117 5.39 -24.39 -14.08
C MET A 117 5.22 -24.71 -12.60
N LEU A 118 6.32 -24.69 -11.84
CA LEU A 118 6.27 -24.99 -10.40
C LEU A 118 5.85 -23.75 -9.60
N SER A 119 6.54 -22.63 -9.82
CA SER A 119 6.29 -21.37 -9.13
C SER A 119 7.00 -20.21 -9.85
N TRP A 120 6.78 -18.99 -9.38
CA TRP A 120 7.63 -17.85 -9.70
C TRP A 120 7.68 -16.90 -8.51
N ASN A 121 8.74 -16.11 -8.44
CA ASN A 121 8.85 -15.01 -7.50
C ASN A 121 8.59 -13.71 -8.26
N THR A 122 7.62 -12.92 -7.80
CA THR A 122 7.34 -11.63 -8.44
C THR A 122 8.41 -10.62 -8.06
N ILE A 123 9.10 -10.07 -9.07
CA ILE A 123 10.16 -9.08 -8.88
C ILE A 123 9.68 -7.76 -9.45
N ARG A 124 9.60 -6.75 -8.59
CA ARG A 124 9.21 -5.39 -8.97
C ARG A 124 10.37 -4.45 -8.85
N ASP A 125 10.71 -3.79 -9.95
CA ASP A 125 11.58 -2.62 -9.89
C ASP A 125 10.78 -1.44 -9.34
N LEU A 126 11.07 -1.08 -8.10
CA LEU A 126 10.34 0.00 -7.44
C LEU A 126 10.79 1.36 -7.95
N THR A 127 11.99 1.51 -8.50
CA THR A 127 12.57 2.79 -8.95
C THR A 127 12.57 2.97 -10.46
N GLY A 128 12.45 1.89 -11.22
CA GLY A 128 12.47 1.89 -12.69
C GLY A 128 13.86 1.98 -13.30
N ASP A 129 14.90 2.09 -12.46
CA ASP A 129 16.32 2.17 -12.83
C ASP A 129 17.14 1.00 -12.24
N GLY A 130 16.47 0.00 -11.67
CA GLY A 130 17.09 -1.11 -10.96
C GLY A 130 17.72 -0.75 -9.61
N GLY A 131 17.43 0.44 -9.08
CA GLY A 131 17.88 0.90 -7.77
C GLY A 131 17.35 0.09 -6.60
N ILE A 132 16.05 -0.27 -6.63
CA ILE A 132 15.41 -1.11 -5.62
C ILE A 132 14.57 -2.17 -6.30
N LEU A 133 15.03 -3.41 -6.27
CA LEU A 133 14.28 -4.58 -6.75
C LEU A 133 13.62 -5.27 -5.56
N LYS A 134 12.29 -5.36 -5.57
CA LYS A 134 11.49 -6.06 -4.55
C LYS A 134 11.06 -7.42 -5.06
N LYS A 135 11.59 -8.49 -4.46
CA LYS A 135 11.15 -9.87 -4.64
C LYS A 135 10.13 -10.22 -3.57
N ILE A 136 8.89 -10.50 -3.97
CA ILE A 136 7.82 -10.90 -3.04
C ILE A 136 8.04 -12.36 -2.64
N MET A 137 8.29 -12.59 -1.35
CA MET A 137 8.52 -13.92 -0.75
C MET A 137 7.23 -14.51 -0.18
N THR A 138 6.34 -13.66 0.33
CA THR A 138 5.00 -14.04 0.81
C THR A 138 4.05 -12.90 0.52
N GLU A 139 2.94 -13.21 -0.16
CA GLU A 139 1.88 -12.24 -0.48
C GLU A 139 1.20 -11.74 0.79
N GLY A 140 0.94 -10.43 0.87
CA GLY A 140 0.16 -9.86 1.96
C GLY A 140 -1.35 -9.94 1.73
N GLU A 141 -2.10 -9.71 2.80
CA GLU A 141 -3.56 -9.74 2.81
C GLU A 141 -4.19 -8.39 2.43
N GLY A 142 -5.40 -8.46 1.89
CA GLY A 142 -6.16 -7.28 1.52
C GLY A 142 -5.61 -6.58 0.28
N TRP A 143 -6.07 -5.35 0.04
CA TRP A 143 -5.70 -4.55 -1.13
C TRP A 143 -5.04 -3.22 -0.78
N ALA A 144 -5.24 -2.74 0.45
CA ALA A 144 -4.71 -1.47 0.90
C ALA A 144 -3.21 -1.56 1.18
N THR A 145 -2.52 -0.45 0.96
CA THR A 145 -1.12 -0.28 1.31
C THR A 145 -0.95 1.01 2.13
N PRO A 146 0.10 1.11 2.97
CA PRO A 146 0.43 2.33 3.69
C PRO A 146 0.71 3.52 2.78
N LYS A 147 0.44 4.73 3.27
CA LYS A 147 0.68 6.01 2.59
C LYS A 147 1.68 6.88 3.33
N ASP A 148 2.13 7.96 2.69
CA ASP A 148 2.88 9.01 3.37
C ASP A 148 2.11 9.54 4.59
N GLY A 149 2.82 9.67 5.71
CA GLY A 149 2.29 10.01 7.03
C GLY A 149 1.89 8.80 7.87
N ASP A 150 1.56 7.65 7.30
CA ASP A 150 1.09 6.49 8.06
C ASP A 150 2.17 5.96 9.01
N GLU A 151 1.75 5.53 10.21
CA GLU A 151 2.63 4.86 11.16
C GLU A 151 2.64 3.37 10.87
N VAL A 152 3.79 2.83 10.45
CA VAL A 152 3.95 1.43 10.08
C VAL A 152 4.72 0.68 11.15
N LEU A 153 4.44 -0.61 11.27
CA LEU A 153 5.18 -1.57 12.08
C LEU A 153 5.80 -2.60 11.14
N VAL A 154 7.12 -2.68 11.12
CA VAL A 154 7.86 -3.59 10.23
C VAL A 154 8.90 -4.41 10.99
N LYS A 155 9.20 -5.61 10.49
CA LYS A 155 10.41 -6.35 10.87
C LYS A 155 11.37 -6.33 9.70
N TYR A 156 12.67 -6.23 9.99
CA TYR A 156 13.66 -6.22 8.92
C TYR A 156 14.98 -6.85 9.32
N GLU A 157 15.73 -7.28 8.32
CA GLU A 157 17.11 -7.70 8.42
C GLU A 157 17.88 -7.18 7.21
N VAL A 158 18.89 -6.36 7.45
CA VAL A 158 19.75 -5.75 6.44
C VAL A 158 21.08 -6.49 6.42
N ARG A 159 21.47 -6.97 5.25
CA ARG A 159 22.74 -7.64 4.99
C ARG A 159 23.47 -6.97 3.83
N LEU A 160 24.80 -7.08 3.82
CA LEU A 160 25.62 -6.83 2.64
C LEU A 160 25.50 -8.00 1.65
N GLU A 161 25.88 -7.80 0.38
CA GLU A 161 25.90 -8.87 -0.63
C GLU A 161 26.77 -10.09 -0.24
N ASN A 162 27.80 -9.88 0.59
CA ASN A 162 28.64 -10.98 1.10
C ASN A 162 27.99 -11.75 2.27
N GLY A 163 26.75 -11.42 2.62
CA GLY A 163 25.98 -12.06 3.69
C GLY A 163 26.21 -11.49 5.09
N THR A 164 27.09 -10.49 5.25
CA THR A 164 27.35 -9.86 6.56
C THR A 164 26.11 -9.09 7.01
N GLU A 165 25.61 -9.38 8.21
CA GLU A 165 24.51 -8.64 8.82
C GLU A 165 24.96 -7.23 9.23
N VAL A 166 24.15 -6.23 8.85
CA VAL A 166 24.40 -4.81 9.14
C VAL A 166 23.46 -4.32 10.24
N SER A 167 22.19 -4.71 10.18
CA SER A 167 21.17 -4.33 11.15
C SER A 167 19.99 -5.29 11.10
N LYS A 168 19.33 -5.52 12.23
CA LYS A 168 18.19 -6.42 12.35
C LYS A 168 17.20 -5.92 13.39
N CYS A 169 15.92 -6.08 13.11
CA CYS A 169 14.83 -5.78 14.04
C CYS A 169 13.74 -6.87 13.94
N ASP A 170 13.82 -7.86 14.84
CA ASP A 170 12.86 -8.97 14.93
C ASP A 170 11.63 -8.65 15.79
N GLU A 171 11.76 -7.71 16.73
CA GLU A 171 10.69 -7.31 17.66
C GLU A 171 9.65 -6.41 16.98
N GLY A 172 10.03 -5.77 15.87
CA GLY A 172 9.20 -4.83 15.13
C GLY A 172 9.58 -3.38 15.43
N SER A 173 9.81 -2.59 14.38
CA SER A 173 10.11 -1.16 14.46
C SER A 173 8.89 -0.36 14.00
N GLU A 174 8.42 0.55 14.85
CA GLU A 174 7.39 1.54 14.48
C GLU A 174 8.03 2.83 13.97
N PHE A 175 7.52 3.38 12.87
CA PHE A 175 7.91 4.71 12.37
C PHE A 175 6.84 5.30 11.46
N HIS A 176 6.90 6.61 11.21
CA HIS A 176 6.03 7.29 10.24
C HIS A 176 6.64 7.27 8.85
N LEU A 177 5.86 6.90 7.83
CA LEU A 177 6.30 6.97 6.44
C LEU A 177 6.46 8.43 6.00
N GLY A 178 7.65 8.79 5.52
CA GLY A 178 7.98 10.14 5.09
C GLY A 178 9.48 10.32 4.91
N ASP A 179 9.93 11.57 5.03
CA ASP A 179 11.30 12.00 4.70
C ASP A 179 12.37 11.58 5.75
N ASP A 180 11.97 11.16 6.95
CA ASP A 180 12.87 10.95 8.09
C ASP A 180 13.13 9.47 8.45
N LEU A 181 13.22 8.61 7.44
CA LEU A 181 13.46 7.18 7.62
C LEU A 181 14.90 6.74 7.32
N PRO A 182 15.55 5.91 8.16
CA PRO A 182 16.97 5.57 8.03
C PRO A 182 17.36 4.84 6.72
N CYS A 183 16.40 4.34 5.94
CA CYS A 183 16.65 3.73 4.63
C CYS A 183 15.51 4.07 3.65
N PRO A 184 15.77 4.85 2.58
CA PRO A 184 14.77 5.19 1.55
C PRO A 184 14.15 3.95 0.90
N ALA A 185 14.92 2.86 0.78
CA ALA A 185 14.43 1.62 0.21
C ALA A 185 13.32 0.97 1.04
N ILE A 186 13.42 0.99 2.37
CA ILE A 186 12.37 0.45 3.25
C ILE A 186 11.09 1.27 3.08
N SER A 187 11.18 2.60 3.15
CA SER A 187 10.01 3.48 2.97
C SER A 187 9.31 3.24 1.62
N LYS A 188 10.10 3.18 0.54
CA LYS A 188 9.59 2.94 -0.81
C LYS A 188 8.97 1.55 -0.96
N ALA A 189 9.58 0.53 -0.38
CA ALA A 189 9.06 -0.83 -0.40
C ALA A 189 7.74 -0.92 0.36
N VAL A 190 7.67 -0.44 1.60
CA VAL A 190 6.50 -0.54 2.47
C VAL A 190 5.24 0.07 1.84
N LYS A 191 5.36 1.20 1.12
CA LYS A 191 4.22 1.81 0.39
C LYS A 191 3.61 0.91 -0.69
N THR A 192 4.34 -0.09 -1.14
CA THR A 192 3.90 -1.09 -2.13
C THR A 192 3.54 -2.43 -1.50
N MET A 193 3.69 -2.57 -0.18
CA MET A 193 3.46 -3.79 0.56
C MET A 193 2.06 -3.83 1.16
N ARG A 194 1.49 -5.03 1.23
CA ARG A 194 0.24 -5.32 1.94
C ARG A 194 0.52 -5.88 3.33
N ARG A 195 -0.51 -5.88 4.18
CA ARG A 195 -0.38 -6.39 5.56
C ARG A 195 0.07 -7.86 5.55
N GLY A 196 1.12 -8.19 6.29
CA GLY A 196 1.72 -9.53 6.36
C GLY A 196 2.64 -9.87 5.17
N GLU A 197 2.82 -8.98 4.19
CA GLU A 197 3.71 -9.24 3.06
C GLU A 197 5.16 -9.36 3.54
N LYS A 198 5.87 -10.37 3.02
CA LYS A 198 7.32 -10.56 3.21
C LYS A 198 8.03 -10.39 1.88
N ALA A 199 9.10 -9.61 1.87
CA ALA A 199 9.87 -9.34 0.68
C ALA A 199 11.37 -9.36 0.94
N GLU A 200 12.12 -9.72 -0.10
CA GLU A 200 13.56 -9.50 -0.18
C GLU A 200 13.79 -8.30 -1.11
N LEU A 201 14.58 -7.33 -0.66
CA LEU A 201 14.95 -6.15 -1.45
C LEU A 201 16.42 -6.26 -1.85
N SER A 202 16.72 -6.18 -3.14
CA SER A 202 18.06 -5.87 -3.63
C SER A 202 18.16 -4.37 -3.83
N VAL A 203 19.02 -3.71 -3.05
CA VAL A 203 19.09 -2.25 -2.94
C VAL A 203 20.47 -1.77 -3.35
N ARG A 204 20.55 -0.96 -4.40
CA ARG A 204 21.79 -0.26 -4.75
C ARG A 204 22.20 0.68 -3.63
N PHE A 205 23.51 0.82 -3.40
CA PHE A 205 24.06 1.63 -2.32
C PHE A 205 23.43 3.04 -2.20
N SER A 206 23.19 3.72 -3.32
CA SER A 206 22.57 5.06 -3.36
C SER A 206 21.16 5.15 -2.75
N TYR A 207 20.48 4.01 -2.59
CA TYR A 207 19.15 3.90 -2.00
C TYR A 207 19.16 3.23 -0.61
N GLY A 208 20.31 2.72 -0.18
CA GLY A 208 20.45 1.96 1.06
C GLY A 208 20.67 2.81 2.31
N PHE A 209 21.34 3.95 2.19
CA PHE A 209 21.69 4.82 3.31
C PHE A 209 21.38 6.29 3.00
N ILE A 210 20.72 6.99 3.91
CA ILE A 210 20.66 8.46 3.87
C ILE A 210 21.97 9.00 4.43
N GLN A 211 22.68 9.79 3.63
CA GLN A 211 23.87 10.51 4.06
C GLN A 211 23.43 11.73 4.90
N ILE A 212 23.36 11.58 6.23
CA ILE A 212 23.09 12.70 7.14
C ILE A 212 24.43 13.37 7.49
N GLY A 213 24.81 14.39 6.72
CA GLY A 213 26.06 15.12 6.93
C GLY A 213 27.34 14.32 6.63
N ASN A 214 28.42 14.60 7.36
CA ASN A 214 29.73 13.94 7.22
C ASN A 214 29.90 12.71 8.13
N GLU A 215 28.87 12.36 8.91
CA GLU A 215 28.87 11.19 9.79
C GLU A 215 28.01 10.09 9.18
N VAL A 216 28.68 9.18 8.47
CA VAL A 216 28.25 7.78 8.46
C VAL A 216 28.23 7.36 9.92
N THR A 217 27.10 6.94 10.47
CA THR A 217 27.08 6.27 11.77
C THR A 217 28.09 5.13 11.70
N ARG A 218 29.26 5.36 12.32
CA ARG A 218 30.37 4.42 12.35
C ARG A 218 29.92 3.23 13.16
N THR A 219 29.31 2.26 12.49
CA THR A 219 29.47 0.86 12.86
C THR A 219 30.82 0.43 12.33
N ASP A 220 31.63 -0.12 13.23
CA ASP A 220 33.03 -0.46 13.04
C ASP A 220 33.38 -1.00 11.65
N GLY A 221 34.24 -0.27 10.92
CA GLY A 221 35.24 -0.79 9.98
C GLY A 221 34.87 -1.76 8.84
N ALA A 222 33.62 -2.17 8.65
CA ALA A 222 33.29 -3.35 7.85
C ALA A 222 32.54 -3.08 6.52
N ILE A 223 32.03 -1.86 6.29
CA ILE A 223 31.22 -1.56 5.10
C ILE A 223 32.06 -0.78 4.08
N ARG A 224 32.32 -1.39 2.92
CA ARG A 224 33.00 -0.68 1.81
C ARG A 224 32.05 0.38 1.22
N PRO A 225 32.54 1.57 0.86
CA PRO A 225 31.74 2.54 0.10
C PRO A 225 31.21 1.87 -1.19
N ASN A 226 29.95 2.09 -1.53
CA ASN A 226 29.26 1.50 -2.68
C ASN A 226 28.80 0.03 -2.55
N SER A 227 28.72 -0.52 -1.34
CA SER A 227 28.17 -1.88 -1.17
C SER A 227 26.65 -1.87 -1.31
N ASN A 228 26.10 -2.68 -2.21
CA ASN A 228 24.66 -2.91 -2.27
C ASN A 228 24.19 -3.69 -1.03
N LEU A 229 22.90 -3.58 -0.74
CA LEU A 229 22.26 -4.24 0.40
C LEU A 229 21.24 -5.26 -0.06
N ILE A 230 21.08 -6.29 0.75
CA ILE A 230 19.95 -7.22 0.73
C ILE A 230 19.14 -6.95 1.99
N ILE A 231 17.86 -6.61 1.84
CA ILE A 231 16.97 -6.34 2.98
C ILE A 231 15.83 -7.34 2.96
N TYR A 232 15.73 -8.17 4.00
CA TYR A 232 14.53 -8.94 4.28
C TYR A 232 13.57 -8.04 5.06
N LEU A 233 12.33 -7.91 4.61
CA LEU A 233 11.36 -6.97 5.14
C LEU A 233 9.99 -7.64 5.27
N GLU A 234 9.34 -7.44 6.42
CA GLU A 234 7.98 -7.86 6.69
C GLU A 234 7.14 -6.65 7.15
N LEU A 235 6.05 -6.37 6.44
CA LEU A 235 5.08 -5.36 6.87
C LEU A 235 4.05 -6.01 7.81
N ILE A 236 4.17 -5.77 9.11
CA ILE A 236 3.28 -6.38 10.11
C ILE A 236 1.90 -5.70 10.08
N SER A 237 1.88 -4.38 10.20
CA SER A 237 0.65 -3.58 10.22
C SER A 237 0.95 -2.10 10.02
N TRP A 238 -0.09 -1.28 9.85
CA TRP A 238 0.03 0.17 9.93
C TRP A 238 -1.23 0.81 10.52
N LYS A 239 -1.10 2.02 11.03
CA LYS A 239 -2.19 2.89 11.46
C LYS A 239 -2.21 4.09 10.52
N SER A 240 -3.36 4.34 9.90
CA SER A 240 -3.47 5.47 8.96
C SER A 240 -3.47 6.80 9.69
N VAL A 241 -2.62 7.72 9.23
CA VAL A 241 -2.50 9.08 9.78
C VAL A 241 -2.86 10.06 8.67
N ILE A 242 -3.85 10.89 8.94
CA ILE A 242 -4.45 11.80 7.96
C ILE A 242 -4.19 13.23 8.41
N ASP A 243 -3.52 14.01 7.56
CA ASP A 243 -3.48 15.46 7.69
C ASP A 243 -4.81 16.04 7.21
N ILE A 244 -5.61 16.54 8.14
CA ILE A 244 -6.97 16.99 7.89
C ILE A 244 -7.01 18.32 7.14
N MET A 245 -5.98 19.16 7.31
CA MET A 245 -5.93 20.50 6.72
C MET A 245 -4.85 20.67 5.64
N GLY A 246 -3.91 19.73 5.55
CA GLY A 246 -2.79 19.76 4.61
C GLY A 246 -1.61 20.62 5.08
N ASP A 247 -1.68 21.20 6.29
CA ASP A 247 -0.67 22.05 6.91
C ASP A 247 0.03 21.38 8.11
N LYS A 248 -0.24 20.09 8.33
CA LYS A 248 0.22 19.26 9.46
C LYS A 248 -0.21 19.73 10.85
N LYS A 249 -1.08 20.74 10.98
CA LYS A 249 -1.55 21.22 12.29
C LYS A 249 -2.62 20.35 12.92
N VAL A 250 -3.39 19.64 12.10
CA VAL A 250 -4.46 18.73 12.57
C VAL A 250 -4.23 17.35 11.96
N LEU A 251 -3.72 16.44 12.78
CA LEU A 251 -3.44 15.06 12.39
C LEU A 251 -4.45 14.12 13.04
N LYS A 252 -5.07 13.25 12.26
CA LYS A 252 -5.95 12.19 12.76
C LYS A 252 -5.32 10.82 12.50
N LYS A 253 -4.98 10.13 13.57
CA LYS A 253 -4.51 8.73 13.54
C LYS A 253 -5.65 7.79 13.85
N ILE A 254 -5.99 6.91 12.91
CA ILE A 254 -7.07 5.92 13.07
C ILE A 254 -6.57 4.78 13.96
N MET A 255 -7.22 4.60 15.11
CA MET A 255 -6.94 3.52 16.07
C MET A 255 -7.84 2.31 15.83
N LYS A 256 -9.10 2.56 15.45
CA LYS A 256 -10.07 1.55 15.03
C LYS A 256 -10.85 2.07 13.84
N VAL A 257 -10.88 1.31 12.75
CA VAL A 257 -11.63 1.65 11.54
C VAL A 257 -13.13 1.56 11.82
N GLY A 258 -13.88 2.59 11.41
CA GLY A 258 -15.34 2.59 11.47
C GLY A 258 -16.00 1.91 10.28
N GLU A 259 -17.31 1.72 10.39
CA GLU A 259 -18.16 1.00 9.44
C GLU A 259 -18.76 1.94 8.39
N GLY A 260 -19.11 1.37 7.23
CA GLY A 260 -19.69 2.11 6.12
C GLY A 260 -18.71 3.08 5.43
N PHE A 261 -19.26 3.92 4.54
CA PHE A 261 -18.50 4.92 3.78
C PHE A 261 -18.93 6.35 4.08
N ASP A 262 -20.11 6.51 4.69
CA ASP A 262 -20.63 7.81 5.08
C ASP A 262 -19.84 8.40 6.24
N ARG A 263 -19.81 9.73 6.26
CA ARG A 263 -19.18 10.56 7.27
C ARG A 263 -20.10 11.73 7.60
N PRO A 264 -20.00 12.31 8.81
CA PRO A 264 -20.70 13.56 9.11
C PRO A 264 -20.28 14.66 8.13
N SER A 265 -21.21 15.54 7.80
CA SER A 265 -20.95 16.82 7.13
C SER A 265 -21.23 17.98 8.08
N GLU A 266 -20.86 19.20 7.70
CA GLU A 266 -21.29 20.40 8.42
C GLU A 266 -22.82 20.39 8.63
N GLY A 267 -23.25 20.71 9.85
CA GLY A 267 -24.65 20.65 10.30
C GLY A 267 -25.13 19.26 10.73
N SER A 268 -24.39 18.18 10.46
CA SER A 268 -24.78 16.84 10.92
C SER A 268 -24.79 16.77 12.45
N LEU A 269 -25.76 16.05 13.01
CA LEU A 269 -25.75 15.70 14.43
C LEU A 269 -24.81 14.51 14.64
N ALA A 270 -23.65 14.74 15.24
CA ALA A 270 -22.70 13.71 15.60
C ALA A 270 -22.87 13.32 17.08
N LYS A 271 -22.81 12.01 17.35
CA LYS A 271 -22.77 11.43 18.68
C LYS A 271 -21.36 10.96 18.96
N VAL A 272 -20.66 11.61 19.87
CA VAL A 272 -19.24 11.37 20.13
C VAL A 272 -18.95 11.14 21.61
N ALA A 273 -17.85 10.44 21.88
CA ALA A 273 -17.21 10.44 23.18
C ALA A 273 -15.74 10.79 22.99
N TYR A 274 -15.19 11.69 23.81
CA TYR A 274 -13.78 12.05 23.70
C TYR A 274 -13.12 12.45 25.02
N ILE A 275 -11.79 12.32 25.04
CA ILE A 275 -10.92 12.74 26.14
C ILE A 275 -9.84 13.67 25.56
N GLY A 276 -9.82 14.92 26.02
CA GLY A 276 -8.78 15.89 25.70
C GLY A 276 -7.62 15.82 26.71
N LYS A 277 -6.41 15.65 26.20
CA LYS A 277 -5.16 15.55 26.97
C LYS A 277 -4.14 16.57 26.44
N LEU A 278 -3.38 17.15 27.36
CA LEU A 278 -2.16 17.90 27.03
C LEU A 278 -1.05 16.92 26.61
N GLU A 279 0.02 17.44 26.01
CA GLU A 279 1.20 16.67 25.60
C GLU A 279 1.82 15.85 26.75
N ASN A 280 1.79 16.35 27.98
CA ASN A 280 2.26 15.63 29.17
C ASN A 280 1.28 14.54 29.68
N GLY A 281 0.20 14.27 28.95
CA GLY A 281 -0.82 13.29 29.29
C GLY A 281 -1.91 13.77 30.26
N THR A 282 -1.82 15.00 30.77
CA THR A 282 -2.81 15.57 31.69
C THR A 282 -4.15 15.71 30.97
N VAL A 283 -5.20 15.07 31.49
CA VAL A 283 -6.56 15.21 30.98
C VAL A 283 -7.12 16.57 31.39
N PHE A 284 -7.51 17.40 30.42
CA PHE A 284 -8.16 18.69 30.68
C PHE A 284 -9.67 18.65 30.38
N GLU A 285 -10.12 17.67 29.58
CA GLU A 285 -11.53 17.54 29.23
C GLU A 285 -11.93 16.08 29.00
N ARG A 286 -13.16 15.73 29.39
CA ARG A 286 -13.83 14.47 29.04
C ARG A 286 -15.28 14.79 28.71
N LYS A 287 -15.76 14.34 27.55
CA LYS A 287 -17.14 14.55 27.10
C LYS A 287 -17.73 13.27 26.54
N GLY A 288 -18.96 12.98 26.94
CA GLY A 288 -19.70 11.82 26.49
C GLY A 288 -19.13 10.48 26.98
N SER A 289 -19.89 9.43 26.70
CA SER A 289 -19.56 8.01 26.88
C SER A 289 -20.28 7.20 25.81
N ARG A 290 -20.09 5.88 25.77
CA ARG A 290 -20.85 5.03 24.84
C ARG A 290 -22.32 4.93 25.24
N GLU A 291 -22.59 4.98 26.54
CA GLU A 291 -23.92 4.89 27.13
C GLU A 291 -24.66 6.23 27.02
N GLU A 292 -23.94 7.34 27.25
CA GLU A 292 -24.46 8.71 27.15
C GLU A 292 -23.53 9.56 26.27
N PRO A 293 -23.72 9.52 24.93
CA PRO A 293 -22.89 10.27 24.00
C PRO A 293 -23.05 11.79 24.15
N LEU A 294 -21.99 12.55 23.87
CA LEU A 294 -22.12 13.98 23.60
C LEU A 294 -22.74 14.13 22.20
N GLU A 295 -23.88 14.79 22.13
CA GLU A 295 -24.49 15.18 20.86
C GLU A 295 -24.03 16.60 20.49
N LEU A 296 -23.45 16.74 19.30
CA LEU A 296 -22.98 18.02 18.77
C LEU A 296 -23.37 18.18 17.30
N LEU A 297 -23.59 19.42 16.89
CA LEU A 297 -23.74 19.78 15.48
C LEU A 297 -22.37 20.08 14.91
N CYS A 298 -21.99 19.33 13.87
CA CYS A 298 -20.68 19.47 13.25
C CYS A 298 -20.47 20.88 12.69
N PHE A 299 -19.34 21.49 13.03
CA PHE A 299 -18.89 22.81 12.62
C PHE A 299 -19.77 23.97 13.13
N GLU A 300 -20.39 23.79 14.31
CA GLU A 300 -21.17 24.82 15.04
C GLU A 300 -20.42 25.41 16.25
N GLU A 301 -19.08 25.30 16.29
CA GLU A 301 -18.20 25.86 17.34
C GLU A 301 -18.48 25.37 18.76
N GLN A 302 -19.07 24.18 18.91
CA GLN A 302 -19.34 23.57 20.21
C GLN A 302 -18.09 22.94 20.84
N ILE A 303 -17.06 22.68 20.03
CA ILE A 303 -15.79 22.06 20.41
C ILE A 303 -14.63 22.71 19.64
N ASN A 304 -13.40 22.28 19.92
CA ASN A 304 -12.22 22.72 19.19
C ASN A 304 -12.38 22.46 17.67
N GLU A 305 -12.07 23.46 16.85
CA GLU A 305 -12.26 23.39 15.40
C GLU A 305 -11.48 22.25 14.74
N GLY A 306 -10.24 21.98 15.18
CA GLY A 306 -9.43 20.87 14.68
C GLY A 306 -10.06 19.51 15.00
N LEU A 307 -10.61 19.35 16.21
CA LEU A 307 -11.34 18.15 16.60
C LEU A 307 -12.63 17.97 15.79
N ASP A 308 -13.41 19.05 15.60
CA ASP A 308 -14.66 19.04 14.83
C ASP A 308 -14.41 18.62 13.37
N ARG A 309 -13.41 19.25 12.74
CA ARG A 309 -12.94 18.89 11.39
C ARG A 309 -12.51 17.43 11.32
N ALA A 310 -11.80 16.93 12.33
CA ALA A 310 -11.41 15.53 12.38
C ALA A 310 -12.64 14.59 12.47
N ILE A 311 -13.62 14.90 13.32
CA ILE A 311 -14.88 14.12 13.47
C ILE A 311 -15.63 14.01 12.14
N MET A 312 -15.71 15.09 11.35
CA MET A 312 -16.34 15.05 10.02
C MET A 312 -15.61 14.14 9.01
N THR A 313 -14.37 13.72 9.29
CA THR A 313 -13.66 12.72 8.45
C THR A 313 -13.82 11.28 8.96
N MET A 314 -14.41 11.09 10.13
CA MET A 314 -14.58 9.79 10.78
C MET A 314 -15.80 9.04 10.23
N ARG A 315 -15.73 7.71 10.29
CA ARG A 315 -16.86 6.80 10.03
C ARG A 315 -17.55 6.41 11.33
N LYS A 316 -18.78 5.91 11.23
CA LYS A 316 -19.52 5.39 12.38
C LYS A 316 -18.71 4.28 13.08
N GLY A 317 -18.56 4.36 14.39
CA GLY A 317 -17.77 3.44 15.21
C GLY A 317 -16.23 3.61 15.10
N GLU A 318 -15.74 4.60 14.35
CA GLU A 318 -14.30 4.88 14.24
C GLU A 318 -13.78 5.43 15.58
N GLN A 319 -12.60 4.95 15.99
CA GLN A 319 -11.84 5.52 17.10
C GLN A 319 -10.54 6.10 16.56
N ALA A 320 -10.21 7.31 16.98
CA ALA A 320 -9.04 8.03 16.49
C ALA A 320 -8.33 8.80 17.61
N LEU A 321 -7.03 8.99 17.42
CA LEU A 321 -6.23 9.97 18.15
C LEU A 321 -6.08 11.20 17.25
N VAL A 322 -6.61 12.34 17.67
CA VAL A 322 -6.53 13.61 16.96
C VAL A 322 -5.53 14.51 17.67
N THR A 323 -4.51 14.95 16.95
CA THR A 323 -3.53 15.91 17.44
C THR A 323 -3.81 17.26 16.79
N VAL A 324 -4.03 18.28 17.61
CA VAL A 324 -4.28 19.65 17.18
C VAL A 324 -3.19 20.55 17.74
N GLN A 325 -2.45 21.22 16.86
CA GLN A 325 -1.56 22.31 17.25
C GLN A 325 -2.40 23.57 17.48
N ALA A 326 -2.41 24.09 18.72
CA ALA A 326 -3.14 25.31 19.02
C ALA A 326 -2.45 26.52 18.38
N ASP A 327 -3.19 27.31 17.60
CA ASP A 327 -2.73 28.65 17.21
C ASP A 327 -2.66 29.50 18.48
N GLY A 328 -1.48 30.09 18.75
CA GLY A 328 -1.18 30.84 19.97
C GLY A 328 -1.93 32.17 20.09
N HIS A 329 -3.27 32.14 20.18
CA HIS A 329 -4.06 33.27 20.61
C HIS A 329 -4.32 33.17 22.11
N GLU A 330 -3.67 34.09 22.85
CA GLU A 330 -3.83 34.27 24.29
C GLU A 330 -5.31 34.38 24.67
N VAL A 331 -5.79 33.40 25.43
CA VAL A 331 -6.96 33.55 26.28
C VAL A 331 -6.54 33.16 27.69
N SER A 332 -6.37 34.17 28.53
CA SER A 332 -6.28 34.07 29.99
C SER A 332 -5.21 33.09 30.54
N GLY A 333 -3.94 33.47 30.37
CA GLY A 333 -2.96 33.41 31.47
C GLY A 333 -2.39 32.06 31.93
N MET A 334 -2.65 30.91 31.28
CA MET A 334 -2.00 29.66 31.73
C MET A 334 -1.79 28.54 30.70
N VAL A 335 -1.58 28.87 29.42
CA VAL A 335 -1.17 27.87 28.42
C VAL A 335 -0.08 28.47 27.53
N SER A 336 1.08 27.80 27.41
CA SER A 336 2.17 28.28 26.58
C SER A 336 1.76 28.28 25.10
N ALA A 337 2.18 29.30 24.37
CA ALA A 337 2.07 29.33 22.90
C ALA A 337 2.66 28.02 22.32
N ASN A 338 2.00 27.47 21.29
CA ASN A 338 2.27 26.15 20.66
C ASN A 338 1.91 24.90 21.49
N SER A 339 0.96 24.98 22.42
CA SER A 339 0.47 23.77 23.10
C SER A 339 -0.17 22.78 22.10
N LEU A 340 0.25 21.53 22.22
CA LEU A 340 -0.29 20.42 21.43
C LEU A 340 -1.41 19.76 22.25
N HIS A 341 -2.60 19.68 21.65
CA HIS A 341 -3.75 19.03 22.27
C HIS A 341 -4.02 17.68 21.60
N HIS A 342 -4.11 16.63 22.40
CA HIS A 342 -4.46 15.29 21.96
C HIS A 342 -5.89 14.96 22.35
N TYR A 343 -6.68 14.46 21.41
CA TYR A 343 -8.03 13.99 21.66
C TYR A 343 -8.15 12.52 21.28
N GLU A 344 -8.45 11.68 22.26
CA GLU A 344 -8.92 10.32 22.02
C GLU A 344 -10.42 10.41 21.77
N VAL A 345 -10.87 10.18 20.53
CA VAL A 345 -12.26 10.37 20.11
C VAL A 345 -12.85 9.10 19.50
N GLU A 346 -14.11 8.83 19.83
CA GLU A 346 -14.95 7.83 19.19
C GLU A 346 -16.18 8.51 18.56
N LEU A 347 -16.38 8.31 17.26
CA LEU A 347 -17.62 8.68 16.58
C LEU A 347 -18.60 7.51 16.73
N ILE A 348 -19.53 7.61 17.67
CA ILE A 348 -20.46 6.51 18.01
C ILE A 348 -21.52 6.39 16.91
N ASP A 349 -22.12 7.51 16.53
CA ASP A 349 -23.11 7.58 15.45
C ASP A 349 -23.20 8.99 14.88
N PHE A 350 -23.88 9.16 13.75
CA PHE A 350 -24.24 10.49 13.25
C PHE A 350 -25.51 10.45 12.40
N THR A 351 -26.18 11.59 12.32
CA THR A 351 -27.31 11.83 11.42
C THR A 351 -27.00 13.03 10.54
N LYS A 352 -27.00 12.83 9.22
CA LYS A 352 -26.85 13.93 8.26
C LYS A 352 -28.13 14.75 8.20
N GLU A 353 -27.99 16.07 8.04
CA GLU A 353 -29.14 16.87 7.64
C GLU A 353 -29.68 16.35 6.29
N PRO A 354 -31.00 16.22 6.14
CA PRO A 354 -31.60 16.00 4.83
C PRO A 354 -31.11 17.10 3.87
N PRO A 355 -30.68 16.76 2.64
CA PRO A 355 -30.37 17.81 1.68
C PRO A 355 -31.63 18.64 1.41
N PHE A 356 -31.46 19.93 1.15
CA PHE A 356 -32.56 20.89 1.07
C PHE A 356 -33.69 20.45 0.12
N TRP A 357 -33.39 19.83 -1.01
CA TRP A 357 -34.39 19.33 -1.96
C TRP A 357 -35.23 18.14 -1.45
N LYS A 358 -34.80 17.47 -0.37
CA LYS A 358 -35.56 16.41 0.32
C LYS A 358 -36.33 16.92 1.54
N MET A 359 -36.17 18.18 1.92
CA MET A 359 -36.88 18.77 3.06
C MET A 359 -38.28 19.23 2.65
N GLU A 360 -39.24 19.06 3.55
CA GLU A 360 -40.57 19.66 3.43
C GLU A 360 -40.50 21.19 3.63
N ASN A 361 -41.47 21.94 3.10
CA ASN A 361 -41.44 23.41 3.15
C ASN A 361 -41.35 23.97 4.58
N HIS A 362 -41.99 23.31 5.55
CA HIS A 362 -41.90 23.70 6.96
C HIS A 362 -40.50 23.47 7.53
N GLU A 363 -39.87 22.34 7.22
CA GLU A 363 -38.51 22.01 7.66
C GLU A 363 -37.48 22.98 7.08
N LYS A 364 -37.67 23.40 5.81
CA LYS A 364 -36.85 24.43 5.16
C LYS A 364 -36.94 25.77 5.90
N LEU A 365 -38.15 26.20 6.24
CA LEU A 365 -38.36 27.45 6.97
C LEU A 365 -37.70 27.43 8.35
N GLU A 366 -37.87 26.33 9.10
CA GLU A 366 -37.21 26.20 10.40
C GLU A 366 -35.68 26.16 10.28
N ALA A 367 -35.14 25.47 9.26
CA ALA A 367 -33.70 25.42 9.03
C ALA A 367 -33.12 26.80 8.70
N CYS A 368 -33.83 27.62 7.92
CA CYS A 368 -33.45 29.01 7.67
C CYS A 368 -33.57 29.85 8.95
N GLU A 369 -34.67 29.76 9.70
CA GLU A 369 -34.83 30.53 10.95
C GLU A 369 -33.73 30.21 11.97
N ARG A 370 -33.36 28.93 12.12
CA ARG A 370 -32.23 28.51 12.96
C ARG A 370 -30.91 29.13 12.48
N LYS A 371 -30.57 29.00 11.20
CA LYS A 371 -29.34 29.57 10.62
C LYS A 371 -29.27 31.09 10.78
N LYS A 372 -30.37 31.80 10.53
CA LYS A 372 -30.50 33.23 10.78
C LYS A 372 -30.31 33.58 12.25
N HIS A 373 -30.92 32.82 13.15
CA HIS A 373 -30.79 33.04 14.59
C HIS A 373 -29.33 32.88 15.04
N ASP A 374 -28.65 31.83 14.60
CA ASP A 374 -27.25 31.55 14.93
C ASP A 374 -26.31 32.58 14.33
N GLY A 375 -26.54 32.97 13.07
CA GLY A 375 -25.83 34.08 12.42
C GLY A 375 -25.95 35.38 13.21
N ASN A 376 -27.15 35.68 13.73
CA ASN A 376 -27.39 36.87 14.55
C ASN A 376 -26.69 36.80 15.91
N MET A 377 -26.65 35.62 16.54
CA MET A 377 -25.91 35.38 17.78
C MET A 377 -24.41 35.63 17.57
N LEU A 378 -23.83 35.08 16.50
CA LEU A 378 -22.42 35.28 16.13
C LEU A 378 -22.11 36.75 15.80
N PHE A 379 -23.01 37.42 15.09
CA PHE A 379 -22.87 38.83 14.76
C PHE A 379 -22.84 39.69 16.03
N LYS A 380 -23.76 39.43 16.97
CA LYS A 380 -23.81 40.12 18.27
C LYS A 380 -22.57 39.83 19.13
N ALA A 381 -21.96 38.66 18.99
CA ALA A 381 -20.71 38.29 19.66
C ALA A 381 -19.45 38.87 18.97
N GLY A 382 -19.59 39.72 17.94
CA GLY A 382 -18.46 40.33 17.22
C GLY A 382 -17.73 39.39 16.26
N LYS A 383 -18.25 38.19 16.02
CA LYS A 383 -17.65 37.18 15.13
C LYS A 383 -18.13 37.37 13.68
N PHE A 384 -17.88 38.53 13.09
CA PHE A 384 -18.51 38.97 11.82
C PHE A 384 -18.25 38.04 10.63
N TRP A 385 -17.01 37.57 10.43
CA TRP A 385 -16.68 36.63 9.36
C TRP A 385 -17.50 35.32 9.46
N ARG A 386 -17.69 34.82 10.68
CA ARG A 386 -18.42 33.59 10.96
C ARG A 386 -19.93 33.79 10.80
N ALA A 387 -20.45 34.95 11.21
CA ALA A 387 -21.83 35.34 10.94
C ALA A 387 -22.11 35.43 9.42
N SER A 388 -21.19 36.00 8.63
CA SER A 388 -21.32 36.06 7.16
C SER A 388 -21.50 34.69 6.54
N LYS A 389 -20.67 33.70 6.93
CA LYS A 389 -20.79 32.32 6.44
C LYS A 389 -22.15 31.68 6.74
N LYS A 390 -22.76 32.00 7.89
CA LYS A 390 -24.11 31.50 8.22
C LYS A 390 -25.17 32.09 7.32
N TYR A 391 -25.07 33.39 7.00
CA TYR A 391 -26.00 34.07 6.10
C TYR A 391 -25.81 33.68 4.62
N GLU A 392 -24.57 33.51 4.16
CA GLU A 392 -24.28 33.11 2.76
C GLU A 392 -24.91 31.77 2.39
N LYS A 393 -25.04 30.85 3.35
CA LYS A 393 -25.73 29.58 3.14
C LYS A 393 -27.24 29.70 2.96
N GLU A 394 -27.87 30.81 3.37
CA GLU A 394 -29.29 31.06 3.10
C GLU A 394 -29.53 31.48 1.65
N ILE A 395 -28.54 32.13 1.01
CA ILE A 395 -28.68 32.69 -0.35
C ILE A 395 -28.72 31.59 -1.43
N TYR A 396 -28.13 30.42 -1.17
CA TYR A 396 -28.17 29.27 -2.09
C TYR A 396 -29.44 28.40 -1.94
N LEU A 397 -30.40 28.82 -1.11
CA LEU A 397 -31.63 28.09 -0.80
C LEU A 397 -32.90 28.70 -1.43
N GLU A 398 -32.78 29.86 -2.09
CA GLU A 398 -33.77 30.43 -3.03
C GLU A 398 -33.51 29.93 -4.46
#